data_AF-A0A268EMT4-F1
#
_entry.id   AF-A0A268EMT4-F1
#
_cell.length_a   1.000
_cell.length_b   1.000
_cell.length_c   1.000
_cell.angle_alpha   90.00
_cell.angle_beta   90.00
_cell.angle_gamma   90.00
#
_symmetry.space_group_name_H-M   'P 1'
#
loop_
_entity.id
_entity.type
_entity.pdbx_description
1 polymer ?
#
loop_
_entity_poly.entity_id
_entity_poly.type
_entity_poly.pdbx_seq_one_letter_code
_entity_poly.pdbx_strand_id
1 'polypeptide(L)'
;MKITFIEPTPSPNSMKLHLDETLEPGIRKTYTLDNERSAPAWIRQLLHIPGVKSIFHTADFIALDRKGNAEWPSILGAVQEMFGQEGLTEGLNNDEEGFAFGEAQVFVQFFRGIPMQIRVKSGNREERIALSSRFTEAVTEVATATLIKERKLKDYGVRYGELSEIAREVEQELEAAFPQERLDKVVAQAIAHGASDEEFVEQRRKLTDAEMEAALQDEDWRVRYAALEVLEPTEQHIPLLRKVLHDPKMQIRRLVVVYLGDLRTPEAMELLYEAMRDDSPAVRRTAGDTLSDIGDPAATPVMTEALKDSSKIVRWRAARFLYEVGTEEARPALEEAADDPEFEVSLQARMALERIQSGEEAAGTVWQQMAKRSKS
;
A
#
# COMPACT_ATOMS: atom_id res chain seq x y z
N MET A 1 15.49 -32.88 3.58
CA MET A 1 15.16 -31.47 3.32
C MET A 1 16.21 -30.79 2.47
N LYS A 2 15.87 -30.60 1.20
CA LYS A 2 16.58 -29.83 0.19
C LYS A 2 15.66 -28.77 -0.36
N ILE A 3 16.23 -27.65 -0.77
CA ILE A 3 15.51 -26.61 -1.51
C ILE A 3 15.55 -27.01 -2.98
N THR A 4 14.39 -27.21 -3.59
CA THR A 4 14.26 -27.66 -4.98
C THR A 4 14.20 -26.49 -5.96
N PHE A 5 13.55 -25.41 -5.56
CA PHE A 5 13.35 -24.22 -6.38
C PHE A 5 13.12 -22.99 -5.49
N ILE A 6 13.59 -21.82 -5.92
CA ILE A 6 13.29 -20.54 -5.25
C ILE A 6 12.41 -19.73 -6.19
N GLU A 7 11.24 -19.41 -5.68
CA GLU A 7 10.24 -18.57 -6.33
C GLU A 7 10.21 -17.24 -5.57
N PRO A 8 10.65 -16.14 -6.19
CA PRO A 8 10.46 -14.81 -5.60
C PRO A 8 8.97 -14.54 -5.40
N THR A 9 8.65 -13.80 -4.34
CA THR A 9 7.27 -13.42 -4.02
C THR A 9 7.05 -11.95 -4.35
N PRO A 10 5.85 -11.53 -4.77
CA PRO A 10 5.47 -10.13 -4.94
C PRO A 10 5.75 -9.22 -3.74
N SER A 11 5.78 -9.76 -2.51
CA SER A 11 6.31 -9.05 -1.35
C SER A 11 7.83 -8.87 -1.52
N PRO A 12 8.36 -7.64 -1.57
CA PRO A 12 9.80 -7.44 -1.65
C PRO A 12 10.52 -7.97 -0.39
N ASN A 13 9.76 -8.33 0.65
CA ASN A 13 10.29 -8.81 1.93
C ASN A 13 10.11 -10.31 2.13
N SER A 14 9.52 -11.07 1.18
CA SER A 14 9.41 -12.52 1.29
C SER A 14 9.97 -13.24 0.05
N MET A 15 10.42 -14.47 0.24
CA MET A 15 10.82 -15.40 -0.83
C MET A 15 10.28 -16.79 -0.53
N LYS A 16 9.75 -17.48 -1.54
CA LYS A 16 9.26 -18.83 -1.42
C LYS A 16 10.35 -19.81 -1.84
N LEU A 17 10.68 -20.73 -0.95
CA LEU A 17 11.66 -21.77 -1.17
C LEU A 17 10.88 -23.10 -1.18
N HIS A 18 10.77 -23.73 -2.34
CA HIS A 18 10.17 -25.04 -2.50
C HIS A 18 11.09 -26.11 -1.94
N LEU A 19 10.50 -27.15 -1.38
CA LEU A 19 11.14 -28.22 -0.65
C LEU A 19 10.91 -29.56 -1.35
N ASP A 20 11.77 -30.53 -1.08
CA ASP A 20 11.63 -31.91 -1.55
C ASP A 20 10.69 -32.77 -0.69
N GLU A 21 10.27 -32.25 0.46
CA GLU A 21 9.38 -32.91 1.41
C GLU A 21 8.15 -32.03 1.69
N THR A 22 6.97 -32.65 1.73
CA THR A 22 5.69 -31.99 2.02
C THR A 22 5.28 -32.28 3.47
N LEU A 23 4.90 -31.26 4.22
CA LEU A 23 4.23 -31.41 5.51
C LEU A 23 2.87 -32.10 5.36
N GLU A 24 2.44 -32.79 6.41
CA GLU A 24 1.10 -33.38 6.43
C GLU A 24 0.02 -32.29 6.21
N PRO A 25 -1.06 -32.60 5.46
CA PRO A 25 -2.13 -31.65 5.19
C PRO A 25 -2.65 -30.99 6.47
N GLY A 26 -2.74 -29.66 6.46
CA GLY A 26 -3.21 -28.87 7.61
C GLY A 26 -2.12 -28.46 8.61
N ILE A 27 -0.88 -28.99 8.50
CA ILE A 27 0.23 -28.49 9.31
C ILE A 27 0.77 -27.19 8.69
N ARG A 28 0.80 -26.13 9.49
CA ARG A 28 1.35 -24.81 9.16
C ARG A 28 2.13 -24.32 10.38
N LYS A 29 3.35 -23.84 10.18
CA LYS A 29 4.22 -23.39 11.29
C LYS A 29 5.02 -22.16 10.92
N THR A 30 4.91 -21.11 11.71
CA THR A 30 5.76 -19.92 11.68
C THR A 30 6.88 -20.05 12.70
N TYR A 31 8.11 -19.88 12.23
CA TYR A 31 9.30 -19.89 13.06
C TYR A 31 9.95 -18.50 13.11
N THR A 32 10.36 -18.10 14.29
CA THR A 32 11.11 -16.88 14.60
C THR A 32 12.25 -17.22 15.56
N LEU A 33 13.16 -16.26 15.79
CA LEU A 33 14.19 -16.46 16.82
C LEU A 33 13.61 -16.67 18.23
N ASP A 34 12.42 -16.14 18.50
CA ASP A 34 11.76 -16.28 19.81
C ASP A 34 11.25 -17.70 20.06
N ASN A 35 10.89 -18.43 19.01
CA ASN A 35 10.36 -19.79 19.10
C ASN A 35 11.30 -20.87 18.51
N GLU A 36 12.58 -20.52 18.26
CA GLU A 36 13.54 -21.37 17.53
C GLU A 36 13.72 -22.78 18.12
N ARG A 37 13.45 -22.98 19.41
CA ARG A 37 13.60 -24.28 20.09
C ARG A 37 12.65 -25.34 19.54
N SER A 38 11.50 -24.93 18.99
CA SER A 38 10.53 -25.84 18.37
C SER A 38 10.86 -26.11 16.89
N ALA A 39 11.82 -25.38 16.31
CA ALA A 39 12.16 -25.47 14.91
C ALA A 39 13.11 -26.64 14.59
N PRO A 40 12.89 -27.35 13.47
CA PRO A 40 13.85 -28.29 12.92
C PRO A 40 15.25 -27.69 12.79
N ALA A 41 16.29 -28.51 12.87
CA ALA A 41 17.68 -28.04 12.84
C ALA A 41 18.01 -27.17 11.60
N TRP A 42 17.47 -27.54 10.44
CA TRP A 42 17.69 -26.81 9.19
C TRP A 42 16.93 -25.46 9.15
N ILE A 43 15.75 -25.35 9.78
CA ILE A 43 15.04 -24.07 9.94
C ILE A 43 15.78 -23.16 10.91
N ARG A 44 16.32 -23.71 12.01
CA ARG A 44 17.17 -22.93 12.94
C ARG A 44 18.37 -22.33 12.23
N GLN A 45 19.02 -23.07 11.34
CA GLN A 45 20.12 -22.55 10.53
C GLN A 45 19.67 -21.40 9.63
N LEU A 46 18.53 -21.53 8.94
CA LEU A 46 17.97 -20.46 8.11
C LEU A 46 17.61 -19.20 8.92
N LEU A 47 17.01 -19.35 10.11
CA LEU A 47 16.67 -18.22 11.00
C LEU A 47 17.88 -17.40 11.45
N HIS A 48 19.05 -18.05 11.52
CA HIS A 48 20.31 -17.41 11.93
C HIS A 48 21.06 -16.77 10.75
N ILE A 49 20.57 -16.89 9.51
CA ILE A 49 21.11 -16.09 8.40
C ILE A 49 20.90 -14.59 8.71
N PRO A 50 21.96 -13.77 8.66
CA PRO A 50 21.84 -12.33 8.85
C PRO A 50 20.84 -11.72 7.87
N GLY A 51 19.78 -11.12 8.41
CA GLY A 51 18.73 -10.48 7.61
C GLY A 51 17.44 -11.28 7.53
N VAL A 52 17.41 -12.55 7.93
CA VAL A 52 16.15 -13.32 8.03
C VAL A 52 15.36 -12.88 9.26
N LYS A 53 14.04 -12.74 9.10
CA LYS A 53 13.10 -12.29 10.13
C LYS A 53 12.22 -13.44 10.63
N SER A 54 11.62 -14.19 9.71
CA SER A 54 10.68 -15.27 10.01
C SER A 54 10.69 -16.30 8.88
N ILE A 55 10.26 -17.52 9.19
CA ILE A 55 10.09 -18.59 8.21
C ILE A 55 8.73 -19.23 8.44
N PHE A 56 7.84 -19.15 7.46
CA PHE A 56 6.57 -19.86 7.47
C PHE A 56 6.69 -21.14 6.65
N HIS A 57 6.39 -22.29 7.24
CA HIS A 57 6.47 -23.60 6.60
C HIS A 57 5.08 -24.19 6.46
N THR A 58 4.70 -24.51 5.23
CA THR A 58 3.43 -25.15 4.91
C THR A 58 3.58 -25.99 3.65
N ALA A 59 2.87 -27.12 3.60
CA ALA A 59 2.94 -28.04 2.46
C ALA A 59 4.40 -28.35 2.08
N ASP A 60 4.77 -28.16 0.82
CA ASP A 60 6.07 -28.42 0.21
C ASP A 60 6.92 -27.16 0.04
N PHE A 61 6.66 -26.09 0.78
CA PHE A 61 7.48 -24.88 0.69
C PHE A 61 7.63 -24.15 2.02
N ILE A 62 8.62 -23.25 2.07
CA ILE A 62 8.71 -22.22 3.09
C ILE A 62 8.64 -20.83 2.47
N ALA A 63 7.96 -19.91 3.13
CA ALA A 63 8.12 -18.48 2.89
C ALA A 63 9.13 -17.94 3.89
N LEU A 64 10.25 -17.43 3.39
CA LEU A 64 11.34 -16.85 4.15
C LEU A 64 11.19 -15.34 4.08
N ASP A 65 10.99 -14.69 5.22
CA ASP A 65 10.87 -13.23 5.29
C ASP A 65 12.19 -12.59 5.68
N ARG A 66 12.52 -11.46 5.05
CA ARG A 66 13.68 -10.64 5.42
C ARG A 66 13.31 -9.47 6.33
N LYS A 67 14.31 -8.97 7.05
CA LYS A 67 14.30 -7.65 7.71
C LYS A 67 14.34 -6.58 6.62
N GLY A 68 13.63 -5.47 6.81
CA GLY A 68 13.34 -4.51 5.73
C GLY A 68 14.54 -3.84 5.04
N ASN A 69 15.74 -3.90 5.62
CA ASN A 69 16.97 -3.36 5.05
C ASN A 69 18.00 -4.44 4.65
N ALA A 70 17.65 -5.73 4.75
CA ALA A 70 18.56 -6.82 4.41
C ALA A 70 18.54 -7.11 2.91
N GLU A 71 19.67 -7.43 2.30
CA GLU A 71 19.77 -7.67 0.85
C GLU A 71 19.52 -9.13 0.49
N TRP A 72 18.61 -9.38 -0.47
CA TRP A 72 18.29 -10.73 -0.95
C TRP A 72 19.50 -11.51 -1.48
N PRO A 73 20.42 -10.91 -2.26
CA PRO A 73 21.62 -11.62 -2.71
C PRO A 73 22.44 -12.21 -1.56
N SER A 74 22.56 -11.49 -0.43
CA SER A 74 23.29 -11.96 0.74
C SER A 74 22.57 -13.12 1.44
N ILE A 75 21.25 -12.99 1.60
CA ILE A 75 20.43 -14.05 2.22
C ILE A 75 20.45 -15.31 1.35
N LEU A 76 20.19 -15.16 0.05
CA LEU A 76 20.18 -16.27 -0.89
C LEU A 76 21.55 -16.93 -1.02
N GLY A 77 22.65 -16.17 -1.00
CA GLY A 77 24.00 -16.74 -0.97
C GLY A 77 24.20 -17.69 0.23
N ALA A 78 23.78 -17.26 1.43
CA ALA A 78 23.86 -18.10 2.62
C ALA A 78 22.92 -19.32 2.56
N VAL A 79 21.72 -19.17 2.01
CA VAL A 79 20.79 -20.29 1.76
C VAL A 79 21.44 -21.32 0.82
N GLN A 80 22.05 -20.87 -0.27
CA GLN A 80 22.70 -21.73 -1.26
C GLN A 80 23.91 -22.47 -0.70
N GLU A 81 24.73 -21.81 0.13
CA GLU A 81 25.86 -22.44 0.82
C GLU A 81 25.40 -23.59 1.75
N MET A 82 24.24 -23.45 2.38
CA MET A 82 23.72 -24.44 3.33
C MET A 82 23.01 -25.63 2.66
N PHE A 83 22.32 -25.40 1.54
CA PHE A 83 21.42 -26.41 0.94
C PHE A 83 21.85 -26.91 -0.46
N GLY A 84 22.94 -26.40 -1.03
CA GLY A 84 23.51 -26.85 -2.32
C GLY A 84 23.02 -26.05 -3.52
N GLN A 85 23.72 -26.15 -4.67
CA GLN A 85 23.57 -25.25 -5.85
C GLN A 85 22.67 -25.77 -6.99
N GLU A 86 22.21 -27.02 -6.98
CA GLU A 86 21.50 -27.60 -8.13
C GLU A 86 20.07 -27.02 -8.29
N GLY A 87 19.84 -26.24 -9.35
CA GLY A 87 18.50 -25.74 -9.76
C GLY A 87 18.15 -24.30 -9.39
N LEU A 88 19.03 -23.60 -8.65
CA LEU A 88 18.71 -22.30 -8.03
C LEU A 88 18.80 -21.07 -8.95
N THR A 89 19.41 -21.19 -10.12
CA THR A 89 19.65 -20.07 -11.04
C THR A 89 18.64 -19.95 -12.18
N GLU A 90 17.74 -20.93 -12.36
CA GLU A 90 16.80 -20.92 -13.49
C GLU A 90 15.58 -20.01 -13.26
N GLY A 91 15.16 -19.78 -12.01
CA GLY A 91 14.02 -18.90 -11.67
C GLY A 91 14.36 -17.41 -11.51
N LEU A 92 15.64 -17.06 -11.32
CA LEU A 92 16.05 -15.66 -11.08
C LEU A 92 16.13 -14.83 -12.38
N ASN A 93 16.31 -15.48 -13.53
CA ASN A 93 16.59 -14.79 -14.80
C ASN A 93 15.35 -14.52 -15.67
N ASN A 94 14.19 -15.12 -15.38
CA ASN A 94 13.03 -15.07 -16.28
C ASN A 94 11.86 -14.21 -15.79
N ASP A 95 11.83 -13.79 -14.53
CA ASP A 95 10.66 -13.09 -13.97
C ASP A 95 10.97 -11.69 -13.40
N GLU A 96 12.15 -11.10 -13.69
CA GLU A 96 12.45 -9.68 -13.33
C GLU A 96 11.40 -8.68 -13.85
N GLU A 97 10.53 -9.11 -14.75
CA GLU A 97 9.43 -8.33 -15.32
C GLU A 97 8.11 -8.38 -14.50
N GLY A 98 7.97 -9.25 -13.48
CA GLY A 98 6.68 -9.51 -12.78
C GLY A 98 6.60 -9.21 -11.27
N PHE A 99 7.64 -8.67 -10.63
CA PHE A 99 7.93 -8.89 -9.19
C PHE A 99 7.28 -7.99 -8.10
N ALA A 100 6.06 -7.49 -8.28
CA ALA A 100 5.26 -6.96 -7.18
C ALA A 100 3.78 -7.00 -7.61
N PHE A 101 2.81 -6.72 -6.74
CA PHE A 101 1.43 -6.43 -7.16
C PHE A 101 1.32 -5.14 -8.03
N GLY A 102 2.36 -4.79 -8.79
CA GLY A 102 2.61 -3.46 -9.33
C GLY A 102 2.80 -2.42 -8.23
N GLU A 103 3.20 -2.84 -7.01
CA GLU A 103 3.39 -1.92 -5.89
C GLU A 103 4.45 -0.89 -6.24
N ALA A 104 4.08 0.38 -6.18
CA ALA A 104 4.96 1.47 -6.50
C ALA A 104 4.78 2.64 -5.53
N GLN A 105 5.90 3.12 -5.02
CA GLN A 105 5.95 4.31 -4.18
C GLN A 105 5.91 5.55 -5.05
N VAL A 106 4.97 6.45 -4.78
CA VAL A 106 4.81 7.72 -5.49
C VAL A 106 5.45 8.84 -4.69
N PHE A 107 6.27 9.64 -5.36
CA PHE A 107 6.80 10.88 -4.80
C PHE A 107 6.51 12.03 -5.76
N VAL A 108 6.18 13.19 -5.20
CA VAL A 108 5.98 14.41 -5.96
C VAL A 108 6.93 15.48 -5.44
N GLN A 109 7.73 16.05 -6.34
CA GLN A 109 8.62 17.14 -6.03
C GLN A 109 7.88 18.47 -6.15
N PHE A 110 8.02 19.31 -5.13
CA PHE A 110 7.43 20.64 -5.03
C PHE A 110 8.52 21.70 -4.88
N PHE A 111 8.24 22.90 -5.38
CA PHE A 111 8.96 24.12 -5.03
C PHE A 111 7.94 25.19 -4.64
N ARG A 112 8.02 25.67 -3.39
CA ARG A 112 7.09 26.66 -2.80
C ARG A 112 5.61 26.37 -3.13
N GLY A 113 5.18 25.14 -2.85
CA GLY A 113 3.80 24.69 -3.08
C GLY A 113 3.45 24.35 -4.52
N ILE A 114 4.30 24.63 -5.50
CA ILE A 114 4.08 24.31 -6.92
C ILE A 114 4.67 22.93 -7.22
N PRO A 115 3.87 21.95 -7.68
CA PRO A 115 4.39 20.63 -8.06
C PRO A 115 5.18 20.72 -9.37
N MET A 116 6.22 19.89 -9.51
CA MET A 116 7.17 19.97 -10.63
C MET A 116 7.36 18.65 -11.36
N GLN A 117 7.57 17.57 -10.59
CA GLN A 117 7.95 16.28 -11.12
C GLN A 117 7.32 15.18 -10.27
N ILE A 118 6.79 14.16 -10.94
CA ILE A 118 6.31 12.93 -10.33
C ILE A 118 7.38 11.87 -10.53
N ARG A 119 7.60 11.08 -9.49
CA ARG A 119 8.55 9.97 -9.46
C ARG A 119 7.88 8.75 -8.88
N VAL A 120 7.71 7.72 -9.69
CA VAL A 120 7.08 6.46 -9.31
C VAL A 120 8.14 5.37 -9.29
N LYS A 121 8.30 4.69 -8.15
CA LYS A 121 9.39 3.71 -7.93
C LYS A 121 8.84 2.36 -7.55
N SER A 122 9.31 1.30 -8.19
CA SER A 122 9.05 -0.08 -7.78
C SER A 122 10.32 -0.92 -7.95
N GLY A 123 10.88 -1.40 -6.84
CA GLY A 123 12.18 -2.08 -6.84
C GLY A 123 13.27 -1.25 -7.52
N ASN A 124 13.85 -1.81 -8.59
CA ASN A 124 14.89 -1.15 -9.41
C ASN A 124 14.33 -0.34 -10.59
N ARG A 125 13.01 -0.40 -10.85
CA ARG A 125 12.34 0.36 -11.90
C ARG A 125 11.89 1.72 -11.37
N GLU A 126 12.00 2.74 -12.21
CA GLU A 126 11.60 4.10 -11.87
C GLU A 126 11.05 4.82 -13.11
N GLU A 127 9.85 5.40 -12.95
CA GLU A 127 9.23 6.29 -13.93
C GLU A 127 9.31 7.73 -13.41
N ARG A 128 9.71 8.66 -14.28
CA ARG A 128 9.76 10.09 -13.96
C ARG A 128 9.08 10.88 -15.05
N ILE A 129 8.07 11.65 -14.67
CA ILE A 129 7.38 12.57 -15.57
C ILE A 129 7.39 13.99 -14.99
N ALA A 130 7.59 14.97 -15.88
CA ALA A 130 7.36 16.38 -15.55
C ALA A 130 5.86 16.68 -15.67
N LEU A 131 5.37 17.63 -14.87
CA LEU A 131 4.00 18.14 -15.06
C LEU A 131 3.91 19.02 -16.31
N SER A 132 2.69 19.38 -16.70
CA SER A 132 2.42 20.21 -17.87
C SER A 132 3.16 21.57 -17.84
N SER A 133 3.26 22.21 -19.01
CA SER A 133 4.06 23.43 -19.19
C SER A 133 3.66 24.54 -18.22
N ARG A 134 2.38 24.67 -17.86
CA ARG A 134 1.89 25.68 -16.91
C ARG A 134 2.59 25.60 -15.54
N PHE A 135 2.88 24.39 -15.05
CA PHE A 135 3.62 24.23 -13.79
C PHE A 135 5.10 24.55 -13.97
N THR A 136 5.68 24.17 -15.10
CA THR A 136 7.09 24.48 -15.40
C THR A 136 7.30 25.99 -15.54
N GLU A 137 6.37 26.69 -16.20
CA GLU A 137 6.34 28.15 -16.33
C GLU A 137 6.15 28.82 -14.97
N ALA A 138 5.18 28.35 -14.16
CA ALA A 138 4.95 28.84 -12.80
C ALA A 138 6.19 28.70 -11.91
N VAL A 139 6.88 27.56 -11.96
CA VAL A 139 8.16 27.37 -11.24
C VAL A 139 9.21 28.34 -11.76
N THR A 140 9.32 28.50 -13.08
CA THR A 140 10.31 29.39 -13.71
C THR A 140 10.10 30.85 -13.29
N GLU A 141 8.85 31.29 -13.16
CA GLU A 141 8.49 32.62 -12.69
C GLU A 141 8.91 32.86 -11.23
N VAL A 142 8.81 31.84 -10.39
CA VAL A 142 9.20 31.90 -8.97
C VAL A 142 10.70 31.59 -8.77
N ALA A 143 11.35 30.94 -9.74
CA ALA A 143 12.67 30.34 -9.57
C ALA A 143 13.74 31.38 -9.21
N THR A 144 14.41 31.13 -8.10
CA THR A 144 15.57 31.88 -7.63
C THR A 144 16.78 30.94 -7.52
N ALA A 145 17.94 31.49 -7.13
CA ALA A 145 19.15 30.70 -6.87
C ALA A 145 18.97 29.64 -5.75
N THR A 146 17.89 29.69 -4.97
CA THR A 146 17.62 28.78 -3.84
C THR A 146 16.75 27.58 -4.20
N LEU A 147 16.22 27.47 -5.43
CA LEU A 147 15.32 26.38 -5.85
C LEU A 147 15.84 24.98 -5.47
N ILE A 148 17.13 24.70 -5.71
CA ILE A 148 17.74 23.41 -5.41
C ILE A 148 17.69 23.08 -3.91
N LYS A 149 17.80 24.09 -3.05
CA LYS A 149 17.81 23.95 -1.59
C LYS A 149 16.39 23.85 -1.02
N GLU A 150 15.45 24.60 -1.58
CA GLU A 150 14.08 24.72 -1.06
C GLU A 150 13.11 23.66 -1.61
N ARG A 151 13.44 23.00 -2.73
CA ARG A 151 12.57 21.96 -3.29
C ARG A 151 12.35 20.85 -2.27
N LYS A 152 11.11 20.40 -2.16
CA LYS A 152 10.70 19.33 -1.25
C LYS A 152 10.22 18.13 -2.03
N LEU A 153 10.61 16.94 -1.61
CA LEU A 153 10.04 15.70 -2.11
C LEU A 153 8.97 15.25 -1.11
N LYS A 154 7.71 15.22 -1.54
CA LYS A 154 6.60 14.72 -0.73
C LYS A 154 6.29 13.28 -1.11
N ASP A 155 6.02 12.47 -0.09
CA ASP A 155 5.53 11.11 -0.26
C ASP A 155 4.02 11.14 -0.52
N TYR A 156 3.59 10.53 -1.63
CA TYR A 156 2.19 10.43 -2.07
C TYR A 156 1.61 9.03 -1.85
N GLY A 157 2.30 8.21 -1.07
CA GLY A 157 1.89 6.86 -0.71
C GLY A 157 2.15 5.84 -1.81
N VAL A 158 1.66 4.64 -1.55
CA VAL A 158 1.83 3.48 -2.40
C VAL A 158 0.63 3.35 -3.36
N ARG A 159 0.92 3.09 -4.63
CA ARG A 159 -0.06 2.78 -5.69
C ARG A 159 0.29 1.42 -6.31
N TYR A 160 -0.64 0.86 -7.07
CA TYR A 160 -0.52 -0.50 -7.60
C TYR A 160 -0.89 -0.49 -9.08
N GLY A 161 -0.06 -1.09 -9.92
CA GLY A 161 -0.23 -1.15 -11.38
C GLY A 161 1.05 -0.80 -12.12
N GLU A 162 0.93 -0.48 -13.41
CA GLU A 162 2.08 -0.06 -14.21
C GLU A 162 2.57 1.34 -13.81
N LEU A 163 3.89 1.52 -13.73
CA LEU A 163 4.50 2.78 -13.26
C LEU A 163 4.05 4.00 -14.07
N SER A 164 3.90 3.85 -15.38
CA SER A 164 3.47 4.91 -16.29
C SER A 164 1.98 5.24 -16.15
N GLU A 165 1.14 4.26 -15.85
CA GLU A 165 -0.29 4.47 -15.56
C GLU A 165 -0.46 5.17 -14.22
N ILE A 166 0.26 4.71 -13.19
CA ILE A 166 0.30 5.36 -11.87
C ILE A 166 0.75 6.82 -12.01
N ALA A 167 1.84 7.07 -12.75
CA ALA A 167 2.36 8.41 -12.98
C ALA A 167 1.30 9.31 -13.63
N ARG A 168 0.60 8.81 -14.66
CA ARG A 168 -0.48 9.53 -15.34
C ARG A 168 -1.70 9.79 -14.46
N GLU A 169 -2.07 8.84 -13.61
CA GLU A 169 -3.16 9.06 -12.63
C GLU A 169 -2.81 10.19 -11.66
N VAL A 170 -1.60 10.16 -11.11
CA VAL A 170 -1.12 11.18 -10.16
C VAL A 170 -1.00 12.54 -10.86
N GLU A 171 -0.56 12.57 -12.12
CA GLU A 171 -0.56 13.78 -12.94
C GLU A 171 -1.98 14.34 -13.07
N GLN A 172 -2.98 13.52 -13.42
CA GLN A 172 -4.37 13.96 -13.53
C GLN A 172 -4.90 14.52 -12.20
N GLU A 173 -4.57 13.88 -11.07
CA GLU A 173 -4.94 14.34 -9.73
C GLU A 173 -4.31 15.69 -9.39
N LEU A 174 -3.03 15.88 -9.72
CA LEU A 174 -2.33 17.16 -9.51
C LEU A 174 -2.85 18.25 -10.45
N GLU A 175 -3.12 17.93 -11.71
CA GLU A 175 -3.74 18.84 -12.67
C GLU A 175 -5.11 19.32 -12.15
N ALA A 176 -5.92 18.38 -11.64
CA ALA A 176 -7.21 18.69 -11.06
C ALA A 176 -7.11 19.50 -9.76
N ALA A 177 -6.18 19.14 -8.87
CA ALA A 177 -6.00 19.84 -7.59
C ALA A 177 -5.56 21.31 -7.76
N PHE A 178 -4.89 21.65 -8.87
CA PHE A 178 -4.42 23.01 -9.15
C PHE A 178 -5.13 23.61 -10.36
N PRO A 179 -6.39 24.06 -10.26
CA PRO A 179 -6.98 24.93 -11.27
C PRO A 179 -6.11 26.15 -11.53
N GLN A 180 -6.18 26.75 -12.73
CA GLN A 180 -5.29 27.87 -13.09
C GLN A 180 -5.37 29.02 -12.06
N GLU A 181 -6.57 29.38 -11.60
CA GLU A 181 -6.76 30.41 -10.57
C GLU A 181 -6.00 30.09 -9.26
N ARG A 182 -5.93 28.82 -8.84
CA ARG A 182 -5.16 28.42 -7.67
C ARG A 182 -3.67 28.51 -7.96
N LEU A 183 -3.22 28.03 -9.11
CA LEU A 183 -1.80 28.07 -9.48
C LEU A 183 -1.28 29.50 -9.48
N ASP A 184 -2.02 30.45 -10.07
CA ASP A 184 -1.67 31.87 -10.10
C ASP A 184 -1.56 32.46 -8.67
N LYS A 185 -2.46 32.07 -7.76
CA LYS A 185 -2.40 32.49 -6.35
C LYS A 185 -1.18 31.92 -5.64
N VAL A 186 -0.83 30.65 -5.86
CA VAL A 186 0.36 30.03 -5.27
C VAL A 186 1.62 30.72 -5.78
N VAL A 187 1.70 31.03 -7.09
CA VAL A 187 2.80 31.79 -7.69
C VAL A 187 2.93 33.17 -7.02
N ALA A 188 1.83 33.92 -6.92
CA ALA A 188 1.84 35.23 -6.28
C ALA A 188 2.30 35.16 -4.81
N GLN A 189 1.83 34.18 -4.05
CA GLN A 189 2.27 33.94 -2.67
C GLN A 189 3.77 33.58 -2.61
N ALA A 190 4.24 32.74 -3.52
CA ALA A 190 5.63 32.29 -3.55
C ALA A 190 6.61 33.40 -3.95
N ILE A 191 6.20 34.31 -4.84
CA ILE A 191 6.94 35.55 -5.17
C ILE A 191 6.97 36.47 -3.95
N ALA A 192 5.81 36.70 -3.31
CA ALA A 192 5.71 37.55 -2.13
C ALA A 192 6.54 37.03 -0.94
N HIS A 193 6.67 35.72 -0.81
CA HIS A 193 7.54 35.08 0.19
C HIS A 193 9.03 35.41 -0.02
N GLY A 194 9.46 35.70 -1.26
CA GLY A 194 10.79 36.25 -1.54
C GLY A 194 11.94 35.37 -1.03
N ALA A 195 13.04 35.98 -0.57
CA ALA A 195 14.19 35.25 -0.01
C ALA A 195 14.08 35.09 1.52
N SER A 196 12.89 34.74 2.03
CA SER A 196 12.69 34.45 3.45
C SER A 196 13.42 33.16 3.85
N ASP A 197 13.92 33.12 5.09
CA ASP A 197 14.47 31.90 5.71
C ASP A 197 13.35 31.00 6.29
N GLU A 198 12.11 31.49 6.35
CA GLU A 198 10.96 30.73 6.82
C GLU A 198 10.48 29.74 5.75
N GLU A 199 9.87 28.63 6.19
CA GLU A 199 9.27 27.68 5.26
C GLU A 199 8.05 28.28 4.56
N PHE A 200 8.01 28.19 3.22
CA PHE A 200 6.81 28.53 2.46
C PHE A 200 5.64 27.61 2.82
N VAL A 201 4.54 28.23 3.27
CA VAL A 201 3.26 27.57 3.51
C VAL A 201 2.20 28.23 2.65
N GLU A 202 1.54 27.45 1.80
CA GLU A 202 0.43 27.90 0.96
C GLU A 202 -0.74 28.37 1.83
N GLN A 203 -1.20 29.60 1.64
CA GLN A 203 -2.41 30.11 2.26
C GLN A 203 -3.61 29.72 1.40
N ARG A 204 -4.28 28.63 1.80
CA ARG A 204 -5.48 28.10 1.12
C ARG A 204 -6.74 28.75 1.66
N ARG A 205 -7.63 29.17 0.75
CA ARG A 205 -8.98 29.63 1.12
C ARG A 205 -9.87 28.41 1.36
N LYS A 206 -10.58 28.39 2.49
CA LYS A 206 -11.64 27.40 2.75
C LYS A 206 -12.89 27.74 1.93
N LEU A 207 -13.46 26.74 1.28
CA LEU A 207 -14.76 26.85 0.62
C LEU A 207 -15.86 26.86 1.67
N THR A 208 -16.90 27.65 1.45
CA THR A 208 -18.14 27.54 2.23
C THR A 208 -18.92 26.28 1.82
N ASP A 209 -19.83 25.79 2.66
CA ASP A 209 -20.65 24.61 2.35
C ASP A 209 -21.42 24.77 1.02
N ALA A 210 -21.96 25.98 0.77
CA ALA A 210 -22.66 26.28 -0.47
C ALA A 210 -21.73 26.26 -1.70
N GLU A 211 -20.50 26.76 -1.58
CA GLU A 211 -19.50 26.71 -2.65
C GLU A 211 -19.03 25.27 -2.92
N MET A 212 -18.85 24.49 -1.85
CA MET A 212 -18.51 23.06 -1.94
C MET A 212 -19.62 22.28 -2.65
N GLU A 213 -20.87 22.47 -2.25
CA GLU A 213 -22.02 21.81 -2.88
C GLU A 213 -22.16 22.18 -4.36
N ALA A 214 -21.98 23.47 -4.70
CA ALA A 214 -22.03 23.93 -6.09
C ALA A 214 -20.89 23.32 -6.92
N ALA A 215 -19.66 23.34 -6.40
CA ALA A 215 -18.49 22.80 -7.10
C ALA A 215 -18.59 21.29 -7.33
N LEU A 216 -19.17 20.54 -6.39
CA LEU A 216 -19.39 19.09 -6.52
C LEU A 216 -20.50 18.71 -7.51
N GLN A 217 -21.27 19.67 -8.03
CA GLN A 217 -22.24 19.46 -9.11
C GLN A 217 -21.69 19.80 -10.50
N ASP A 218 -20.46 20.30 -10.59
CA ASP A 218 -19.85 20.68 -11.85
C ASP A 218 -19.65 19.47 -12.78
N GLU A 219 -19.86 19.66 -14.08
CA GLU A 219 -19.66 18.60 -15.08
C GLU A 219 -18.18 18.19 -15.19
N ASP A 220 -17.25 19.15 -15.05
CA ASP A 220 -15.83 18.85 -15.04
C ASP A 220 -15.42 18.26 -13.69
N TRP A 221 -15.04 16.99 -13.72
CA TRP A 221 -14.55 16.28 -12.54
C TRP A 221 -13.34 16.97 -11.89
N ARG A 222 -12.56 17.78 -12.64
CA ARG A 222 -11.44 18.53 -12.07
C ARG A 222 -11.90 19.58 -11.08
N VAL A 223 -13.02 20.25 -11.34
CA VAL A 223 -13.63 21.22 -10.42
C VAL A 223 -14.09 20.49 -9.15
N ARG A 224 -14.78 19.36 -9.31
CA ARG A 224 -15.22 18.51 -8.19
C ARG A 224 -14.05 18.02 -7.34
N TYR A 225 -12.98 17.54 -7.98
CA TYR A 225 -11.78 17.05 -7.31
C TYR A 225 -11.02 18.18 -6.60
N ALA A 226 -10.87 19.35 -7.23
CA ALA A 226 -10.24 20.52 -6.60
C ALA A 226 -10.97 20.97 -5.34
N ALA A 227 -12.31 20.99 -5.38
CA ALA A 227 -13.13 21.31 -4.22
C ALA A 227 -12.95 20.26 -3.11
N LEU A 228 -12.92 18.97 -3.47
CA LEU A 228 -12.73 17.90 -2.51
C LEU A 228 -11.30 17.88 -1.91
N GLU A 229 -10.24 18.21 -2.66
CA GLU A 229 -8.85 18.22 -2.15
C GLU A 229 -8.62 19.27 -1.06
N VAL A 230 -9.38 20.37 -1.06
CA VAL A 230 -9.28 21.41 -0.03
C VAL A 230 -10.23 21.17 1.15
N LEU A 231 -11.06 20.12 1.09
CA LEU A 231 -11.95 19.76 2.18
C LEU A 231 -11.15 19.19 3.35
N GLU A 232 -11.33 19.77 4.54
CA GLU A 232 -10.95 19.16 5.80
C GLU A 232 -12.13 18.33 6.31
N PRO A 233 -12.12 16.99 6.18
CA PRO A 233 -13.29 16.17 6.49
C PRO A 233 -13.63 16.24 7.98
N THR A 234 -14.93 16.35 8.26
CA THR A 234 -15.51 16.25 9.61
C THR A 234 -16.79 15.43 9.52
N GLU A 235 -17.34 14.97 10.65
CA GLU A 235 -18.56 14.14 10.67
C GLU A 235 -19.76 14.81 9.96
N GLN A 236 -19.81 16.15 9.97
CA GLN A 236 -20.86 16.93 9.27
C GLN A 236 -20.84 16.72 7.75
N HIS A 237 -19.69 16.35 7.20
CA HIS A 237 -19.52 16.10 5.77
C HIS A 237 -19.93 14.69 5.34
N ILE A 238 -20.26 13.77 6.26
CA ILE A 238 -20.62 12.39 5.91
C ILE A 238 -21.77 12.29 4.89
N PRO A 239 -22.88 13.08 4.99
CA PRO A 239 -23.93 13.06 3.97
C PRO A 239 -23.45 13.50 2.58
N LEU A 240 -22.49 14.41 2.52
CA LEU A 240 -21.86 14.86 1.29
C LEU A 240 -20.96 13.76 0.72
N LEU A 241 -20.04 13.24 1.55
CA LEU A 241 -19.11 12.17 1.17
C LEU A 241 -19.83 10.92 0.68
N ARG A 242 -20.97 10.56 1.27
CA ARG A 242 -21.84 9.47 0.79
C ARG A 242 -22.27 9.66 -0.67
N LYS A 243 -22.67 10.88 -1.06
CA LYS A 243 -23.04 11.16 -2.46
C LYS A 243 -21.82 11.08 -3.38
N VAL A 244 -20.70 11.64 -2.95
CA VAL A 244 -19.46 11.72 -3.73
C VAL A 244 -18.76 10.37 -3.85
N LEU A 245 -19.05 9.41 -2.96
CA LEU A 245 -18.62 8.02 -3.07
C LEU A 245 -19.18 7.33 -4.33
N HIS A 246 -20.19 7.90 -4.98
CA HIS A 246 -20.74 7.42 -6.25
C HIS A 246 -20.36 8.28 -7.46
N ASP A 247 -19.34 9.15 -7.34
CA ASP A 247 -18.89 9.97 -8.45
C ASP A 247 -18.44 9.13 -9.66
N PRO A 248 -18.79 9.51 -10.91
CA PRO A 248 -18.36 8.76 -12.09
C PRO A 248 -16.82 8.64 -12.21
N LYS A 249 -16.05 9.57 -11.64
CA LYS A 249 -14.60 9.57 -11.68
C LYS A 249 -14.00 8.80 -10.50
N MET A 250 -13.29 7.72 -10.81
CA MET A 250 -12.62 6.85 -9.83
C MET A 250 -11.73 7.60 -8.83
N GLN A 251 -10.98 8.60 -9.29
CA GLN A 251 -10.07 9.40 -8.45
C GLN A 251 -10.81 10.12 -7.32
N ILE A 252 -12.02 10.62 -7.60
CA ILE A 252 -12.86 11.28 -6.60
C ILE A 252 -13.34 10.26 -5.57
N ARG A 253 -13.87 9.12 -6.01
CA ARG A 253 -14.31 8.05 -5.10
C ARG A 253 -13.16 7.55 -4.22
N ARG A 254 -11.96 7.38 -4.79
CA ARG A 254 -10.75 6.99 -4.06
C ARG A 254 -10.37 8.01 -2.99
N LEU A 255 -10.45 9.30 -3.28
CA LEU A 255 -10.19 10.37 -2.30
C LEU A 255 -11.21 10.36 -1.16
N VAL A 256 -12.50 10.14 -1.47
CA VAL A 256 -13.55 9.99 -0.44
C VAL A 256 -13.23 8.84 0.51
N VAL A 257 -12.77 7.70 0.01
CA VAL A 257 -12.38 6.54 0.85
C VAL A 257 -11.26 6.90 1.84
N VAL A 258 -10.30 7.73 1.45
CA VAL A 258 -9.26 8.22 2.36
C VAL A 258 -9.88 9.07 3.47
N TYR A 259 -10.76 10.01 3.12
CA TYR A 259 -11.42 10.88 4.10
C TYR A 259 -12.31 10.11 5.07
N LEU A 260 -13.03 9.08 4.61
CA LEU A 260 -13.82 8.21 5.49
C LEU A 260 -12.91 7.47 6.50
N GLY A 261 -11.70 7.10 6.08
CA GLY A 261 -10.67 6.51 6.93
C GLY A 261 -10.11 7.44 8.01
N ASP A 262 -10.10 8.75 7.74
CA ASP A 262 -9.71 9.77 8.72
C ASP A 262 -10.82 10.01 9.76
N LEU A 263 -12.10 9.89 9.37
CA LEU A 263 -13.25 10.12 10.24
C LEU A 263 -13.48 8.98 11.24
N ARG A 264 -13.44 7.72 10.79
CA ARG A 264 -13.59 6.51 11.63
C ARG A 264 -14.87 6.45 12.48
N THR A 265 -15.91 7.18 12.11
CA THR A 265 -17.23 7.07 12.76
C THR A 265 -17.97 5.82 12.28
N PRO A 266 -18.98 5.32 13.02
CA PRO A 266 -19.79 4.19 12.56
C PRO A 266 -20.37 4.41 11.16
N GLU A 267 -20.86 5.60 10.85
CA GLU A 267 -21.40 5.92 9.52
C GLU A 267 -20.32 5.95 8.44
N ALA A 268 -19.09 6.38 8.77
CA ALA A 268 -17.97 6.32 7.86
C ALA A 268 -17.51 4.88 7.60
N MET A 269 -17.57 4.01 8.62
CA MET A 269 -17.27 2.58 8.49
C MET A 269 -18.25 1.89 7.53
N GLU A 270 -19.55 2.17 7.63
CA GLU A 270 -20.55 1.63 6.70
C GLU A 270 -20.25 2.02 5.25
N LEU A 271 -19.81 3.27 5.02
CA LEU A 271 -19.41 3.73 3.69
C LEU A 271 -18.10 3.09 3.21
N LEU A 272 -17.15 2.78 4.10
CA LEU A 272 -15.96 2.00 3.75
C LEU A 272 -16.33 0.56 3.36
N TYR A 273 -17.31 -0.06 4.02
CA TYR A 273 -17.82 -1.38 3.65
C TYR A 273 -18.51 -1.37 2.29
N GLU A 274 -19.19 -0.27 1.96
CA GLU A 274 -19.75 -0.05 0.63
C GLU A 274 -18.64 0.09 -0.43
N ALA A 275 -17.59 0.87 -0.15
CA ALA A 275 -16.46 1.09 -1.05
C ALA A 275 -15.66 -0.19 -1.36
N MET A 276 -15.71 -1.20 -0.49
CA MET A 276 -15.18 -2.54 -0.77
C MET A 276 -15.90 -3.26 -1.92
N ARG A 277 -17.03 -2.73 -2.41
CA ARG A 277 -17.80 -3.26 -3.55
C ARG A 277 -17.81 -2.32 -4.76
N ASP A 278 -16.93 -1.32 -4.79
CA ASP A 278 -16.79 -0.39 -5.91
C ASP A 278 -16.38 -1.12 -7.21
N ASP A 279 -16.82 -0.63 -8.37
CA ASP A 279 -16.44 -1.21 -9.67
C ASP A 279 -14.92 -1.20 -9.92
N SER A 280 -14.21 -0.21 -9.38
CA SER A 280 -12.77 -0.05 -9.53
C SER A 280 -11.99 -0.84 -8.47
N PRO A 281 -11.08 -1.74 -8.88
CA PRO A 281 -10.17 -2.41 -7.95
C PRO A 281 -9.32 -1.44 -7.12
N ALA A 282 -8.98 -0.26 -7.66
CA ALA A 282 -8.19 0.75 -6.95
C ALA A 282 -8.95 1.35 -5.76
N VAL A 283 -10.27 1.53 -5.88
CA VAL A 283 -11.13 2.02 -4.80
C VAL A 283 -11.33 0.93 -3.76
N ARG A 284 -11.69 -0.29 -4.17
CA ARG A 284 -11.85 -1.45 -3.27
C ARG A 284 -10.57 -1.72 -2.46
N ARG A 285 -9.41 -1.69 -3.12
CA ARG A 285 -8.10 -1.83 -2.48
C ARG A 285 -7.83 -0.70 -1.48
N THR A 286 -8.12 0.55 -1.85
CA THR A 286 -7.96 1.69 -0.92
C THR A 286 -8.86 1.53 0.30
N ALA A 287 -10.10 1.05 0.13
CA ALA A 287 -10.98 0.76 1.25
C ALA A 287 -10.41 -0.37 2.12
N GLY A 288 -9.87 -1.42 1.50
CA GLY A 288 -9.24 -2.53 2.22
C GLY A 288 -8.00 -2.12 3.01
N ASP A 289 -7.17 -1.25 2.45
CA ASP A 289 -6.04 -0.63 3.15
C ASP A 289 -6.51 0.19 4.34
N THR A 290 -7.47 1.09 4.14
CA THR A 290 -8.04 1.92 5.19
C THR A 290 -8.60 1.06 6.34
N LEU A 291 -9.35 0.00 6.01
CA LEU A 291 -9.90 -0.92 7.00
C LEU A 291 -8.79 -1.71 7.73
N SER A 292 -7.69 -2.05 7.07
CA SER A 292 -6.51 -2.66 7.70
C SER A 292 -5.79 -1.70 8.64
N ASP A 293 -5.66 -0.43 8.26
CA ASP A 293 -5.06 0.61 9.10
C ASP A 293 -5.91 0.93 10.33
N ILE A 294 -7.23 0.81 10.22
CA ILE A 294 -8.18 0.92 11.34
C ILE A 294 -8.11 -0.32 12.24
N GLY A 295 -8.13 -1.52 11.65
CA GLY A 295 -8.02 -2.79 12.35
C GLY A 295 -9.24 -3.15 13.20
N ASP A 296 -10.44 -2.69 12.82
CA ASP A 296 -11.68 -3.02 13.50
C ASP A 296 -12.22 -4.39 13.03
N PRO A 297 -12.29 -5.41 13.90
CA PRO A 297 -12.84 -6.73 13.55
C PRO A 297 -14.27 -6.70 12.99
N ALA A 298 -15.03 -5.62 13.18
CA ALA A 298 -16.35 -5.45 12.56
C ALA A 298 -16.32 -5.51 11.02
N ALA A 299 -15.16 -5.24 10.39
CA ALA A 299 -14.98 -5.35 8.94
C ALA A 299 -14.79 -6.80 8.44
N THR A 300 -14.73 -7.79 9.33
CA THR A 300 -14.54 -9.21 8.99
C THR A 300 -15.52 -9.74 7.94
N PRO A 301 -16.84 -9.44 7.98
CA PRO A 301 -17.78 -9.94 6.98
C PRO A 301 -17.46 -9.43 5.57
N VAL A 302 -17.17 -8.13 5.40
CA VAL A 302 -16.88 -7.55 4.08
C VAL A 302 -15.50 -7.99 3.57
N MET A 303 -14.53 -8.20 4.47
CA MET A 303 -13.22 -8.73 4.10
C MET A 303 -13.28 -10.20 3.73
N THR A 304 -14.15 -10.98 4.38
CA THR A 304 -14.42 -12.37 4.01
C THR A 304 -15.02 -12.46 2.60
N GLU A 305 -15.92 -11.55 2.23
CA GLU A 305 -16.44 -11.43 0.87
C GLU A 305 -15.32 -11.08 -0.13
N ALA A 306 -14.44 -10.14 0.24
CA ALA A 306 -13.33 -9.67 -0.60
C ALA A 306 -12.24 -10.73 -0.86
N LEU A 307 -12.21 -11.85 -0.12
CA LEU A 307 -11.38 -13.02 -0.48
C LEU A 307 -11.80 -13.67 -1.81
N LYS A 308 -12.95 -13.29 -2.38
CA LYS A 308 -13.44 -13.79 -3.67
C LYS A 308 -13.37 -12.75 -4.79
N ASP A 309 -12.71 -11.62 -4.53
CA ASP A 309 -12.59 -10.52 -5.47
C ASP A 309 -11.87 -10.94 -6.76
N SER A 310 -12.28 -10.38 -7.90
CA SER A 310 -11.64 -10.63 -9.20
C SER A 310 -10.19 -10.13 -9.23
N SER A 311 -9.87 -9.10 -8.45
CA SER A 311 -8.55 -8.52 -8.31
C SER A 311 -7.75 -9.23 -7.21
N LYS A 312 -6.63 -9.84 -7.61
CA LYS A 312 -5.74 -10.54 -6.69
C LYS A 312 -5.20 -9.66 -5.55
N ILE A 313 -4.95 -8.36 -5.80
CA ILE A 313 -4.47 -7.45 -4.75
C ILE A 313 -5.55 -7.16 -3.71
N VAL A 314 -6.83 -7.15 -4.11
CA VAL A 314 -7.94 -6.98 -3.16
C VAL A 314 -8.09 -8.25 -2.32
N ARG A 315 -8.01 -9.44 -2.92
CA ARG A 315 -8.01 -10.71 -2.17
C ARG A 315 -6.85 -10.82 -1.19
N TRP A 316 -5.65 -10.43 -1.62
CA TRP A 316 -4.47 -10.40 -0.74
C TRP A 316 -4.68 -9.45 0.44
N ARG A 317 -5.20 -8.24 0.19
CA ARG A 317 -5.49 -7.26 1.25
C ARG A 317 -6.53 -7.79 2.24
N ALA A 318 -7.55 -8.49 1.75
CA ALA A 318 -8.53 -9.16 2.60
C ALA A 318 -7.90 -10.24 3.48
N ALA A 319 -7.07 -11.12 2.92
CA ALA A 319 -6.36 -12.15 3.69
C ALA A 319 -5.41 -11.53 4.72
N ARG A 320 -4.74 -10.42 4.37
CA ARG A 320 -3.89 -9.63 5.26
C ARG A 320 -4.67 -9.08 6.45
N PHE A 321 -5.79 -8.41 6.18
CA PHE A 321 -6.67 -7.88 7.23
C PHE A 321 -7.10 -8.99 8.19
N LEU A 322 -7.56 -10.13 7.66
CA LEU A 322 -8.06 -11.26 8.44
C LEU A 322 -6.96 -11.91 9.29
N TYR A 323 -5.71 -11.93 8.80
CA TYR A 323 -4.55 -12.28 9.62
C TYR A 323 -4.33 -11.28 10.76
N GLU A 324 -4.43 -9.97 10.48
CA GLU A 324 -4.17 -8.93 11.49
C GLU A 324 -5.22 -8.93 12.62
N VAL A 325 -6.50 -9.14 12.29
CA VAL A 325 -7.59 -9.20 13.29
C VAL A 325 -7.80 -10.58 13.92
N GLY A 326 -7.50 -11.67 13.20
CA GLY A 326 -7.51 -13.04 13.76
C GLY A 326 -8.90 -13.56 14.16
N THR A 327 -9.96 -13.19 13.45
CA THR A 327 -11.34 -13.59 13.74
C THR A 327 -11.67 -15.01 13.27
N GLU A 328 -12.15 -15.86 14.18
CA GLU A 328 -12.56 -17.25 13.90
C GLU A 328 -13.65 -17.36 12.84
N GLU A 329 -14.53 -16.36 12.74
CA GLU A 329 -15.64 -16.31 11.79
C GLU A 329 -15.16 -16.38 10.33
N ALA A 330 -13.93 -15.92 10.05
CA ALA A 330 -13.35 -15.92 8.71
C ALA A 330 -12.73 -17.27 8.31
N ARG A 331 -12.60 -18.21 9.26
CA ARG A 331 -11.88 -19.48 9.06
C ARG A 331 -12.34 -20.26 7.82
N PRO A 332 -13.65 -20.48 7.56
CA PRO A 332 -14.07 -21.25 6.37
C PRO A 332 -13.67 -20.60 5.05
N ALA A 333 -13.74 -19.26 4.96
CA ALA A 333 -13.38 -18.55 3.75
C ALA A 333 -11.86 -18.48 3.54
N LEU A 334 -11.09 -18.39 4.63
CA LEU A 334 -9.64 -18.50 4.59
C LEU A 334 -9.18 -19.91 4.17
N GLU A 335 -9.90 -20.97 4.56
CA GLU A 335 -9.63 -22.34 4.09
C GLU A 335 -9.78 -22.45 2.56
N GLU A 336 -10.79 -21.82 1.98
CA GLU A 336 -10.95 -21.73 0.51
C GLU A 336 -9.82 -20.87 -0.12
N ALA A 337 -9.52 -19.71 0.46
CA ALA A 337 -8.46 -18.83 -0.04
C ALA A 337 -7.04 -19.41 0.12
N ALA A 338 -6.85 -20.41 0.99
CA ALA A 338 -5.57 -21.12 1.14
C ALA A 338 -5.17 -21.91 -0.12
N ASP A 339 -6.10 -22.12 -1.04
CA ASP A 339 -5.91 -22.76 -2.34
C ASP A 339 -6.03 -21.75 -3.51
N ASP A 340 -5.95 -20.43 -3.22
CA ASP A 340 -5.97 -19.38 -4.25
C ASP A 340 -4.86 -19.60 -5.28
N PRO A 341 -5.12 -19.44 -6.60
CA PRO A 341 -4.12 -19.60 -7.63
C PRO A 341 -2.98 -18.58 -7.52
N GLU A 342 -3.22 -17.41 -6.92
CA GLU A 342 -2.16 -16.45 -6.63
C GLU A 342 -1.44 -16.85 -5.33
N PHE A 343 -0.14 -17.13 -5.45
CA PHE A 343 0.69 -17.61 -4.36
C PHE A 343 0.63 -16.71 -3.10
N GLU A 344 0.70 -15.39 -3.26
CA GLU A 344 0.67 -14.45 -2.14
C GLU A 344 -0.65 -14.48 -1.37
N VAL A 345 -1.76 -14.64 -2.09
CA VAL A 345 -3.09 -14.73 -1.48
C VAL A 345 -3.19 -16.02 -0.67
N SER A 346 -2.79 -17.14 -1.26
CA SER A 346 -2.82 -18.44 -0.57
C SER A 346 -1.85 -18.50 0.62
N LEU A 347 -0.64 -17.94 0.48
CA LEU A 347 0.32 -17.79 1.58
C LEU A 347 -0.29 -16.99 2.74
N GLN A 348 -0.81 -15.79 2.44
CA GLN A 348 -1.37 -14.90 3.46
C GLN A 348 -2.59 -15.53 4.14
N ALA A 349 -3.45 -16.23 3.40
CA ALA A 349 -4.58 -16.96 3.96
C ALA A 349 -4.15 -18.12 4.87
N ARG A 350 -3.12 -18.89 4.47
CA ARG A 350 -2.55 -19.98 5.30
C ARG A 350 -1.94 -19.44 6.59
N MET A 351 -1.28 -18.29 6.56
CA MET A 351 -0.77 -17.61 7.75
C MET A 351 -1.92 -17.16 8.67
N ALA A 352 -3.00 -16.61 8.11
CA ALA A 352 -4.20 -16.24 8.86
C ALA A 352 -4.80 -17.46 9.59
N LEU A 353 -4.91 -18.59 8.90
CA LEU A 353 -5.42 -19.84 9.49
C LEU A 353 -4.53 -20.39 10.60
N GLU A 354 -3.20 -20.41 10.41
CA GLU A 354 -2.27 -20.85 11.45
C GLU A 354 -2.45 -20.01 12.71
N ARG A 355 -2.52 -18.69 12.53
CA ARG A 355 -2.69 -17.74 13.61
C ARG A 355 -3.97 -17.97 14.40
N ILE A 356 -5.10 -18.07 13.70
CA ILE A 356 -6.40 -18.38 14.29
C ILE A 356 -6.30 -19.70 15.10
N GLN A 357 -5.75 -20.76 14.49
CA GLN A 357 -5.60 -22.06 15.15
C GLN A 357 -4.68 -22.04 16.38
N SER A 358 -3.62 -21.23 16.34
CA SER A 358 -2.67 -21.09 17.46
C SER A 358 -3.25 -20.31 18.65
N GLY A 359 -4.37 -19.60 18.46
CA GLY A 359 -4.97 -18.73 19.47
C GLY A 359 -4.13 -17.49 19.81
N GLU A 360 -3.19 -17.10 18.93
CA GLU A 360 -2.38 -15.90 19.11
C GLU A 360 -3.24 -14.63 19.11
N GLU A 361 -3.12 -13.80 20.16
CA GLU A 361 -3.79 -12.49 20.25
C GLU A 361 -3.49 -11.63 19.03
N ALA A 362 -4.55 -11.14 18.36
CA ALA A 362 -4.51 -10.30 17.15
C ALA A 362 -3.22 -9.48 17.02
N ALA A 363 -2.53 -9.63 15.89
CA ALA A 363 -1.24 -8.97 15.68
C ALA A 363 -1.40 -7.46 15.82
N GLY A 364 -2.60 -6.97 15.52
CA GLY A 364 -2.92 -5.56 15.43
C GLY A 364 -2.38 -5.00 14.12
N THR A 365 -2.78 -3.79 13.80
CA THR A 365 -2.32 -3.10 12.58
C THR A 365 -0.80 -2.92 12.62
N VAL A 366 -0.17 -2.72 11.46
CA VAL A 366 1.29 -2.48 11.38
C VAL A 366 1.73 -1.37 12.34
N TRP A 367 0.94 -0.30 12.46
CA TRP A 367 1.18 0.79 13.40
C TRP A 367 1.09 0.37 14.86
N GLN A 368 0.10 -0.45 15.23
CA GLN A 368 -0.02 -1.00 16.58
C GLN A 368 1.18 -1.89 16.92
N GLN A 369 1.66 -2.68 15.96
CA GLN A 369 2.86 -3.51 16.12
C GLN A 369 4.13 -2.66 16.29
N MET A 370 4.29 -1.61 15.47
CA MET A 370 5.41 -0.67 15.58
C MET A 370 5.41 0.08 16.93
N ALA A 371 4.24 0.51 17.40
CA ALA A 371 4.08 1.19 18.69
C ALA A 371 4.32 0.26 19.90
N LYS A 372 4.01 -1.04 19.78
CA LYS A 372 4.36 -2.04 20.79
C LYS A 372 5.88 -2.26 20.83
N ARG A 373 6.54 -2.34 19.67
CA ARG A 373 8.00 -2.54 19.55
C ARG A 373 8.86 -1.36 19.98
N SER A 374 8.36 -0.12 19.89
CA SER A 374 9.09 1.05 20.40
C SER A 374 9.04 1.18 21.93
N LYS A 375 8.16 0.40 22.58
CA LYS A 375 7.98 0.37 24.04
C LYS A 375 8.61 -0.85 24.73
N SER A 376 9.05 -1.85 23.97
CA SER A 376 9.82 -3.03 24.42
C SER A 376 11.30 -2.81 24.22
#